data_AF-M8C6F1-F1
#
_entry.id   AF-M8C6F1-F1
#
_cell.length_a   1.000
_cell.length_b   1.000
_cell.length_c   1.000
_cell.angle_alpha   90.00
_cell.angle_beta   90.00
_cell.angle_gamma   90.00
#
_symmetry.space_group_name_H-M   'P 1'
#
loop_
_entity.id
_entity.type
_entity.pdbx_description
1 polymer ?
#
loop_
_entity_poly.entity_id
_entity_poly.type
_entity_poly.pdbx_seq_one_letter_code
_entity_poly.pdbx_strand_id
1 'polypeptide(L)'
;MQLGVSTVFSAGNDGPDAAMVQNVSPWGVTVAASTIDRRFPTVIALGNNASFVGEGFIVKDMKTPLVESTSVFADGTCSLDQLVNRTAASGKIVLCFSTMGMVSGEGAALAVYAGGGSGVIFADSSSRRSNQDNFLPTVHVNLRQGTHILNYIQSRSRQRPTVHVSASRTVVGSTPAPAIAYFSSRGPSSISPNILKPDVTAPGVNILAAWPPKSSPTMLPLDKRSTEWNFDTGTSMSCPHVTGIVAILSCAGGAIGDADLNYPAIVLPELRVVVTVKRTVTNVGLQRETVYHATVISPQGTHVEVWPPALAFSPRCARAEYYVTVTPAKLSRGRYDFGEIVWSDGYHRVRTPLVVRVTNLPDAGVGAQPTNQHRDTTEY
;
A
#
# COMPACT_ATOMS: atom_id res chain seq x y z
N MET A 1 3.77 -5.40 -25.93
CA MET A 1 3.47 -6.85 -25.94
C MET A 1 3.65 -7.49 -27.32
N GLN A 2 2.91 -7.10 -28.38
CA GLN A 2 3.05 -7.73 -29.72
C GLN A 2 4.48 -7.74 -30.29
N LEU A 3 5.30 -6.74 -29.92
CA LEU A 3 6.72 -6.65 -30.30
C LEU A 3 7.68 -7.31 -29.30
N GLY A 4 7.18 -8.15 -28.38
CA GLY A 4 8.00 -8.81 -27.35
C GLY A 4 8.51 -7.88 -26.23
N VAL A 5 8.13 -6.60 -26.24
CA VAL A 5 8.51 -5.64 -25.19
C VAL A 5 7.56 -5.77 -24.00
N SER A 6 8.13 -6.12 -22.85
CA SER A 6 7.45 -6.15 -21.55
C SER A 6 7.29 -4.73 -21.00
N THR A 7 6.15 -4.45 -20.37
CA THR A 7 5.87 -3.14 -19.76
C THR A 7 5.45 -3.32 -18.31
N VAL A 8 6.07 -2.53 -17.44
CA VAL A 8 5.83 -2.54 -16.00
C VAL A 8 5.23 -1.20 -15.60
N PHE A 9 4.19 -1.24 -14.78
CA PHE A 9 3.41 -0.10 -14.34
C PHE A 9 3.34 -0.04 -12.81
N SER A 10 3.29 1.17 -12.26
CA SER A 10 2.94 1.40 -10.87
C SER A 10 1.44 1.13 -10.63
N ALA A 11 1.07 0.61 -9.46
CA ALA A 11 -0.34 0.34 -9.14
C ALA A 11 -1.17 1.60 -8.85
N GLY A 12 -0.54 2.69 -8.42
CA GLY A 12 -1.18 3.90 -7.91
C GLY A 12 -0.97 4.07 -6.40
N ASN A 13 -1.19 5.30 -5.91
CA ASN A 13 -0.96 5.68 -4.51
C ASN A 13 -2.26 6.08 -3.78
N ASP A 14 -3.42 5.63 -4.29
CA ASP A 14 -4.76 6.01 -3.79
C ASP A 14 -5.33 4.97 -2.81
N GLY A 15 -4.50 4.04 -2.32
CA GLY A 15 -4.88 3.09 -1.27
C GLY A 15 -5.19 3.78 0.07
N PRO A 16 -5.75 3.03 1.04
CA PRO A 16 -5.78 1.57 1.14
C PRO A 16 -7.10 0.96 0.68
N ASP A 17 -8.07 1.79 0.28
CA ASP A 17 -9.40 1.34 -0.07
C ASP A 17 -9.36 0.39 -1.28
N ALA A 18 -10.31 -0.53 -1.32
CA ALA A 18 -10.43 -1.49 -2.41
C ALA A 18 -10.74 -0.76 -3.72
N ALA A 19 -10.34 -1.36 -4.83
CA ALA A 19 -10.61 -0.88 -6.18
C ALA A 19 -10.01 0.48 -6.60
N MET A 20 -8.89 0.85 -5.97
CA MET A 20 -8.13 2.06 -6.28
C MET A 20 -6.97 1.83 -7.26
N VAL A 21 -6.80 0.60 -7.78
CA VAL A 21 -5.73 0.26 -8.73
C VAL A 21 -6.02 0.83 -10.12
N GLN A 22 -5.04 1.54 -10.69
CA GLN A 22 -5.21 2.31 -11.94
C GLN A 22 -4.73 1.54 -13.19
N ASN A 23 -3.48 1.07 -13.20
CA ASN A 23 -2.89 0.36 -14.34
C ASN A 23 -3.31 -1.11 -14.35
N VAL A 24 -4.41 -1.43 -15.02
CA VAL A 24 -5.12 -2.71 -14.89
C VAL A 24 -5.09 -3.58 -16.14
N SER A 25 -4.33 -3.17 -17.16
CA SER A 25 -4.17 -3.91 -18.40
C SER A 25 -3.61 -5.32 -18.17
N PRO A 26 -4.21 -6.38 -18.77
CA PRO A 26 -3.73 -7.76 -18.63
C PRO A 26 -2.29 -7.96 -19.11
N TRP A 27 -1.89 -7.23 -20.15
CA TRP A 27 -0.60 -7.40 -20.84
C TRP A 27 0.58 -6.69 -20.16
N GLY A 28 0.31 -5.90 -19.12
CA GLY A 28 1.33 -5.19 -18.34
C GLY A 28 1.48 -5.77 -16.94
N VAL A 29 2.68 -5.64 -16.37
CA VAL A 29 2.95 -6.02 -14.98
C VAL A 29 2.68 -4.82 -14.08
N THR A 30 1.75 -4.93 -13.14
CA THR A 30 1.35 -3.87 -12.22
C THR A 30 1.92 -4.10 -10.83
N VAL A 31 2.64 -3.11 -10.30
CA VAL A 31 3.48 -3.27 -9.11
C VAL A 31 2.94 -2.47 -7.93
N ALA A 32 2.63 -3.17 -6.84
CA ALA A 32 2.37 -2.58 -5.52
C ALA A 32 3.65 -2.17 -4.80
N ALA A 33 3.55 -1.19 -3.90
CA ALA A 33 4.63 -0.75 -3.04
C ALA A 33 4.61 -1.48 -1.69
N SER A 34 5.78 -1.92 -1.25
CA SER A 34 6.00 -2.47 0.09
C SER A 34 7.13 -1.76 0.81
N THR A 35 7.12 -1.86 2.14
CA THR A 35 8.21 -1.40 3.00
C THR A 35 9.42 -2.32 2.89
N ILE A 36 10.58 -1.77 3.24
CA ILE A 36 11.80 -2.53 3.53
C ILE A 36 12.05 -2.57 5.03
N ASP A 37 13.04 -3.35 5.46
CA ASP A 37 13.44 -3.50 6.86
C ASP A 37 14.30 -2.32 7.39
N ARG A 38 14.61 -1.35 6.52
CA ARG A 38 15.26 -0.08 6.87
C ARG A 38 14.28 0.97 7.38
N ARG A 39 14.63 1.63 8.48
CA ARG A 39 13.89 2.75 9.08
C ARG A 39 14.81 3.87 9.54
N PHE A 40 14.20 5.02 9.82
CA PHE A 40 14.88 6.23 10.33
C PHE A 40 14.31 6.63 11.70
N PRO A 41 14.52 5.83 12.77
CA PRO A 41 14.09 6.20 14.11
C PRO A 41 14.69 7.53 14.57
N THR A 42 13.83 8.33 15.19
CA THR A 42 14.15 9.66 15.71
C THR A 42 13.68 9.75 17.15
N VAL A 43 14.60 10.06 18.06
CA VAL A 43 14.29 10.20 19.48
C VAL A 43 13.70 11.58 19.74
N ILE A 44 12.57 11.59 20.45
CA ILE A 44 11.87 12.79 20.93
C ILE A 44 11.93 12.76 22.45
N ALA A 45 12.79 13.57 23.05
CA ALA A 45 12.91 13.73 24.50
C ALA A 45 12.17 14.98 24.97
N LEU A 46 11.21 14.81 25.87
CA LEU A 46 10.43 15.90 26.46
C LEU A 46 11.15 16.47 27.68
N GLY A 47 10.84 17.72 28.04
CA GLY A 47 11.41 18.41 29.20
C GLY A 47 11.09 17.76 30.56
N ASN A 48 10.13 16.84 30.63
CA ASN A 48 9.83 16.03 31.82
C ASN A 48 10.59 14.68 31.84
N ASN A 49 11.64 14.53 31.04
CA ASN A 49 12.44 13.31 30.85
C ASN A 49 11.70 12.12 30.21
N ALA A 50 10.44 12.28 29.78
CA ALA A 50 9.79 11.25 28.97
C ALA A 50 10.39 11.24 27.56
N SER A 51 10.57 10.06 26.98
CA SER A 51 11.13 9.90 25.63
C SER A 51 10.27 9.00 24.77
N PHE A 52 10.13 9.38 23.50
CA PHE A 52 9.44 8.60 22.48
C PHE A 52 10.36 8.39 21.28
N VAL A 53 10.07 7.36 20.49
CA VAL A 53 10.73 7.12 19.20
C VAL A 53 9.68 7.28 18.12
N GLY A 54 9.85 8.31 17.29
CA GLY A 54 9.14 8.51 16.04
C GLY A 54 10.01 8.13 14.86
N GLU A 55 9.58 8.50 13.66
CA GLU A 55 10.37 8.34 12.44
C GLU A 55 10.44 9.65 11.65
N GLY A 56 11.59 9.98 11.07
CA GLY A 56 11.76 11.21 10.28
C GLY A 56 13.17 11.33 9.71
N PHE A 57 13.43 12.41 8.97
CA PHE A 57 14.74 12.71 8.37
C PHE A 57 15.38 13.93 9.04
N ILE A 58 15.73 13.80 10.31
CA ILE A 58 16.34 14.87 11.11
C ILE A 58 17.86 14.79 10.99
N VAL A 59 18.48 15.78 10.34
CA VAL A 59 19.93 15.80 10.12
C VAL A 59 20.70 16.32 11.34
N LYS A 60 20.09 17.22 12.12
CA LYS A 60 20.72 17.88 13.26
C LYS A 60 19.78 17.92 14.44
N ASP A 61 20.34 17.73 15.62
CA ASP A 61 19.66 17.90 16.90
C ASP A 61 19.00 19.28 17.03
N MET A 62 17.78 19.29 17.56
CA MET A 62 16.98 20.49 17.78
C MET A 62 16.46 20.50 19.21
N LYS A 63 16.54 21.65 19.88
CA LYS A 63 15.92 21.86 21.20
C LYS A 63 15.13 23.16 21.17
N THR A 64 13.82 23.06 21.25
CA THR A 64 12.90 24.19 21.09
C THR A 64 11.68 24.06 22.01
N PRO A 65 10.93 25.15 22.24
CA PRO A 65 9.62 25.05 22.87
C PRO A 65 8.67 24.18 22.03
N LEU A 66 7.83 23.42 22.73
CA LEU A 66 6.81 22.56 22.14
C LEU A 66 5.43 23.17 22.42
N VAL A 67 4.58 23.24 21.40
CA VAL A 67 3.21 23.75 21.53
C VAL A 67 2.19 22.84 20.86
N GLU A 68 0.97 22.89 21.36
CA GLU A 68 -0.21 22.27 20.74
C GLU A 68 -0.68 23.10 19.54
N SER A 69 -1.24 22.43 18.53
CA SER A 69 -1.75 23.09 17.31
C SER A 69 -2.80 24.16 17.58
N THR A 70 -3.66 24.02 18.59
CA THR A 70 -4.70 25.01 18.98
C THR A 70 -4.13 26.37 19.41
N SER A 71 -2.85 26.44 19.76
CA SER A 71 -2.17 27.70 20.06
C SER A 71 -1.67 28.45 18.81
N VAL A 72 -1.71 27.79 17.65
CA VAL A 72 -1.18 28.28 16.36
C VAL A 72 -2.31 28.38 15.32
N PHE A 73 -3.28 27.47 15.38
CA PHE A 73 -4.36 27.31 14.43
C PHE A 73 -5.73 27.45 15.13
N ALA A 74 -6.65 28.19 14.52
CA ALA A 74 -7.91 28.62 15.14
C ALA A 74 -8.79 27.46 15.63
N ASP A 75 -8.85 26.36 14.89
CA ASP A 75 -9.59 25.13 15.22
C ASP A 75 -8.64 23.96 15.61
N GLY A 76 -7.32 24.22 15.68
CA GLY A 76 -6.29 23.22 15.91
C GLY A 76 -5.93 22.36 14.69
N THR A 77 -6.58 22.54 13.54
CA THR A 77 -6.23 21.90 12.27
C THR A 77 -4.96 22.55 11.73
N CYS A 78 -3.90 21.76 11.50
CA CYS A 78 -2.62 22.28 11.00
C CYS A 78 -2.66 22.59 9.49
N SER A 79 -3.57 23.48 9.06
CA SER A 79 -3.70 23.93 7.67
C SER A 79 -3.46 25.44 7.56
N LEU A 80 -3.11 25.90 6.36
CA LEU A 80 -2.87 27.32 6.10
C LEU A 80 -4.10 28.18 6.39
N ASP A 81 -5.30 27.68 6.08
CA ASP A 81 -6.56 28.40 6.25
C ASP A 81 -6.90 28.67 7.71
N GLN A 82 -6.32 27.89 8.63
CA GLN A 82 -6.59 28.00 10.06
C GLN A 82 -5.47 28.75 10.81
N LEU A 83 -4.40 29.17 10.13
CA LEU A 83 -3.26 29.83 10.76
C LEU A 83 -3.66 31.19 11.34
N VAL A 84 -3.55 31.36 12.66
CA VAL A 84 -4.03 32.56 13.36
C VAL A 84 -3.20 33.80 12.99
N ASN A 85 -1.87 33.66 12.89
CA ASN A 85 -0.99 34.70 12.35
C ASN A 85 0.38 34.11 11.94
N ARG A 86 1.17 34.91 11.21
CA ARG A 86 2.47 34.49 10.63
C ARG A 86 3.61 34.30 11.64
N THR A 87 3.40 34.58 12.93
CA THR A 87 4.41 34.43 13.98
C THR A 87 3.96 33.49 15.10
N ALA A 88 2.78 32.89 14.99
CA ALA A 88 2.17 32.10 16.05
C ALA A 88 3.04 30.88 16.43
N ALA A 89 3.73 30.29 15.45
CA ALA A 89 4.64 29.16 15.63
C ALA A 89 6.12 29.57 15.77
N SER A 90 6.45 30.87 15.79
CA SER A 90 7.84 31.36 15.72
C SER A 90 8.79 30.68 16.70
N GLY A 91 9.78 29.95 16.17
CA GLY A 91 10.82 29.25 16.95
C GLY A 91 10.36 28.00 17.69
N LYS A 92 9.15 27.48 17.41
CA LYS A 92 8.53 26.37 18.14
C LYS A 92 8.40 25.14 17.27
N ILE A 93 8.36 23.97 17.90
CA ILE A 93 7.84 22.75 17.29
C ILE A 93 6.36 22.63 17.63
N VAL A 94 5.54 22.29 16.63
CA VAL A 94 4.09 22.15 16.78
C VAL A 94 3.70 20.68 16.74
N LEU A 95 2.90 20.23 17.71
CA LEU A 95 2.24 18.92 17.68
C LEU A 95 0.96 19.02 16.84
N CYS A 96 0.90 18.25 15.76
CA CYS A 96 -0.23 18.20 14.83
C CYS A 96 -0.81 16.79 14.79
N PHE A 97 -2.13 16.66 14.71
CA PHE A 97 -2.83 15.37 14.53
C PHE A 97 -3.47 15.29 13.16
N SER A 98 -3.29 14.17 12.46
CA SER A 98 -3.93 13.92 11.15
C SER A 98 -5.47 13.84 11.24
N THR A 99 -6.00 13.54 12.43
CA THR A 99 -7.43 13.40 12.71
C THR A 99 -8.13 14.74 12.91
N MET A 100 -7.38 15.83 13.12
CA MET A 100 -7.92 17.18 13.16
C MET A 100 -7.87 17.76 11.75
N GLY A 101 -8.99 17.62 11.01
CA GLY A 101 -9.19 18.26 9.71
C GLY A 101 -8.60 17.56 8.47
N MET A 102 -8.37 16.24 8.49
CA MET A 102 -7.82 15.46 7.35
C MET A 102 -6.60 16.12 6.66
N VAL A 103 -5.58 16.46 7.45
CA VAL A 103 -4.36 17.12 6.97
C VAL A 103 -3.26 16.08 6.71
N SER A 104 -2.45 16.28 5.67
CA SER A 104 -1.24 15.49 5.41
C SER A 104 -0.03 16.03 6.19
N GLY A 105 0.99 15.19 6.43
CA GLY A 105 2.21 15.64 7.10
C GLY A 105 2.91 16.79 6.37
N GLU A 106 2.92 16.78 5.04
CA GLU A 106 3.42 17.88 4.19
C GLU A 106 2.59 19.16 4.34
N GLY A 107 1.26 19.05 4.31
CA GLY A 107 0.36 20.20 4.51
C GLY A 107 0.56 20.84 5.89
N ALA A 108 0.72 20.02 6.93
CA ALA A 108 1.04 20.49 8.28
C ALA A 108 2.41 21.16 8.35
N ALA A 109 3.43 20.59 7.71
CA ALA A 109 4.77 21.18 7.62
C ALA A 109 4.72 22.56 6.95
N LEU A 110 3.99 22.69 5.85
CA LEU A 110 3.81 23.97 5.15
C LEU A 110 3.09 25.01 6.02
N ALA A 111 2.00 24.63 6.68
CA ALA A 111 1.23 25.52 7.53
C ALA A 111 2.03 26.01 8.75
N VAL A 112 2.76 25.10 9.40
CA VAL A 112 3.63 25.43 10.54
C VAL A 112 4.80 26.32 10.11
N TYR A 113 5.40 26.06 8.95
CA TYR A 113 6.42 26.93 8.38
C TYR A 113 5.89 28.35 8.14
N ALA A 114 4.68 28.50 7.57
CA ALA A 114 4.07 29.80 7.32
C ALA A 114 3.80 30.60 8.62
N GLY A 115 3.65 29.91 9.75
CA GLY A 115 3.56 30.51 11.10
C GLY A 115 4.92 30.80 11.77
N GLY A 116 6.04 30.56 11.09
CA GLY A 116 7.40 30.72 11.61
C GLY A 116 7.93 29.52 12.43
N GLY A 117 7.26 28.37 12.33
CA GLY A 117 7.62 27.17 13.07
C GLY A 117 8.97 26.56 12.67
N SER A 118 9.60 25.89 13.63
CA SER A 118 10.89 25.22 13.46
C SER A 118 10.77 23.73 13.15
N GLY A 119 9.59 23.12 13.36
CA GLY A 119 9.37 21.71 13.06
C GLY A 119 7.99 21.21 13.45
N VAL A 120 7.68 19.99 13.05
CA VAL A 120 6.39 19.34 13.31
C VAL A 120 6.60 17.98 13.96
N ILE A 121 5.85 17.71 15.03
CA ILE A 121 5.60 16.33 15.46
C ILE A 121 4.22 15.97 14.93
N PHE A 122 4.18 15.06 13.96
CA PHE A 122 2.95 14.71 13.26
C PHE A 122 2.42 13.37 13.74
N ALA A 123 1.31 13.40 14.47
CA ALA A 123 0.65 12.20 14.99
C ALA A 123 -0.37 11.67 13.98
N ASP A 124 -0.13 10.45 13.49
CA ASP A 124 -1.02 9.76 12.53
C ASP A 124 -1.23 8.28 12.91
N SER A 125 -2.17 7.63 12.23
CA SER A 125 -2.41 6.20 12.33
C SER A 125 -1.14 5.39 12.04
N SER A 126 -0.92 4.33 12.81
CA SER A 126 0.25 3.46 12.66
C SER A 126 0.32 2.73 11.32
N SER A 127 -0.78 2.69 10.56
CA SER A 127 -0.83 2.15 9.22
C SER A 127 -0.23 3.11 8.19
N ARG A 128 -0.34 4.44 8.39
CA ARG A 128 0.15 5.49 7.47
C ARG A 128 1.64 5.82 7.65
N ARG A 129 2.47 4.85 8.06
CA ARG A 129 3.92 5.02 8.30
C ARG A 129 4.71 5.15 6.98
N SER A 130 4.47 6.23 6.26
CA SER A 130 5.25 6.67 5.12
C SER A 130 5.85 8.02 5.50
N ASN A 131 7.13 8.07 5.83
CA ASN A 131 7.81 9.33 6.07
C ASN A 131 8.41 9.75 4.74
N GLN A 132 7.81 10.70 4.04
CA GLN A 132 8.49 11.37 2.95
C GLN A 132 9.41 12.45 3.54
N ASP A 133 10.52 12.71 2.86
CA ASP A 133 11.35 13.86 3.22
C ASP A 133 10.51 15.13 3.11
N ASN A 134 10.68 16.01 4.09
CA ASN A 134 9.89 17.22 4.23
C ASN A 134 10.86 18.39 4.39
N PHE A 135 10.56 19.53 3.76
CA PHE A 135 11.46 20.67 3.78
C PHE A 135 11.60 21.28 5.18
N LEU A 136 10.56 21.13 6.01
CA LEU A 136 10.56 21.47 7.43
C LEU A 136 10.78 20.19 8.27
N PRO A 137 11.67 20.20 9.28
CA PRO A 137 11.91 19.04 10.14
C PRO A 137 10.61 18.46 10.70
N THR A 138 10.26 17.24 10.26
CA THR A 138 9.02 16.56 10.63
C THR A 138 9.34 15.19 11.20
N VAL A 139 8.76 14.87 12.37
CA VAL A 139 8.84 13.54 12.98
C VAL A 139 7.44 12.96 13.10
N HIS A 140 7.22 11.81 12.47
CA HIS A 140 5.97 11.07 12.54
C HIS A 140 5.94 10.19 13.79
N VAL A 141 4.83 10.26 14.51
CA VAL A 141 4.53 9.42 15.67
C VAL A 141 3.15 8.80 15.52
N ASN A 142 2.89 7.71 16.25
CA ASN A 142 1.53 7.16 16.26
C ASN A 142 0.60 8.02 17.15
N LEU A 143 -0.71 7.93 16.92
CA LEU A 143 -1.73 8.68 17.69
C LEU A 143 -1.57 8.53 19.21
N ARG A 144 -1.24 7.33 19.72
CA ARG A 144 -1.05 7.11 21.15
C ARG A 144 0.14 7.89 21.70
N GLN A 145 1.28 7.85 21.01
CA GLN A 145 2.44 8.67 21.35
C GLN A 145 2.08 10.16 21.30
N GLY A 146 1.37 10.60 20.25
CA GLY A 146 0.85 11.96 20.12
C GLY A 146 0.03 12.40 21.33
N THR A 147 -0.91 11.56 21.79
CA THR A 147 -1.72 11.85 22.99
C THR A 147 -0.87 11.97 24.26
N HIS A 148 0.15 11.14 24.43
CA HIS A 148 1.07 11.28 25.57
C HIS A 148 1.86 12.59 25.53
N ILE A 149 2.29 13.02 24.34
CA ILE A 149 2.97 14.30 24.14
C ILE A 149 1.99 15.46 24.42
N LEU A 150 0.74 15.36 23.96
CA LEU A 150 -0.31 16.35 24.24
C LEU A 150 -0.56 16.51 25.75
N ASN A 151 -0.69 15.40 26.47
CA ASN A 151 -0.86 15.41 27.93
C ASN A 151 0.32 16.09 28.65
N TYR A 152 1.54 15.93 28.13
CA TYR A 152 2.70 16.66 28.64
C TYR A 152 2.57 18.18 28.40
N ILE A 153 2.18 18.60 27.20
CA ILE A 153 1.99 20.02 26.86
C ILE A 153 0.93 20.66 27.77
N GLN A 154 -0.16 19.93 28.02
CA GLN A 154 -1.30 20.39 28.84
C GLN A 154 -1.10 20.21 30.35
N SER A 155 -0.01 19.54 30.77
CA SER A 155 0.29 19.37 32.20
C SER A 155 0.47 20.73 32.87
N ARG A 156 -0.10 20.91 34.08
CA ARG A 156 0.02 22.15 34.87
C ARG A 156 1.41 22.30 35.50
N SER A 157 2.45 22.30 34.68
CA SER A 157 3.84 22.52 35.07
C SER A 157 4.17 24.01 35.06
N ARG A 158 5.00 24.47 36.01
CA ARG A 158 5.50 25.86 36.04
C ARG A 158 6.45 26.19 34.88
N GLN A 159 7.03 25.17 34.25
CA GLN A 159 7.96 25.31 33.14
C GLN A 159 7.21 25.18 31.81
N ARG A 160 7.58 26.00 30.84
CA ARG A 160 7.04 25.92 29.48
C ARG A 160 7.43 24.57 28.85
N PRO A 161 6.52 23.88 28.14
CA PRO A 161 6.86 22.62 27.49
C PRO A 161 8.00 22.82 26.48
N THR A 162 9.02 21.99 26.61
CA THR A 162 10.15 21.91 25.68
C THR A 162 10.31 20.50 25.13
N VAL A 163 10.95 20.40 23.99
CA VAL A 163 11.30 19.14 23.33
C VAL A 163 12.71 19.20 22.78
N HIS A 164 13.40 18.07 22.84
CA HIS A 164 14.64 17.80 22.16
C HIS A 164 14.42 16.68 21.15
N VAL A 165 14.60 16.99 19.86
CA VAL A 165 14.54 16.03 18.77
C VAL A 165 15.96 15.74 18.33
N SER A 166 16.40 14.50 18.48
CA SER A 166 17.75 14.09 18.07
C SER A 166 17.85 13.87 16.56
N ALA A 167 19.05 13.92 16.02
CA ALA A 167 19.30 13.49 14.65
C ALA A 167 18.87 12.03 14.45
N SER A 168 18.23 11.76 13.31
CA SER A 168 17.71 10.45 12.93
C SER A 168 18.86 9.47 12.69
N ARG A 169 18.62 8.20 13.03
CA ARG A 169 19.58 7.11 12.78
C ARG A 169 19.01 6.15 11.77
N THR A 170 19.85 5.57 10.92
CA THR A 170 19.44 4.47 10.04
C THR A 170 19.52 3.16 10.82
N VAL A 171 18.42 2.39 10.84
CA VAL A 171 18.37 1.05 11.42
C VAL A 171 17.84 0.07 10.37
N VAL A 172 18.44 -1.12 10.29
CA VAL A 172 18.08 -2.22 9.37
C VAL A 172 17.65 -3.44 10.21
N GLY A 173 16.84 -4.35 9.65
CA GLY A 173 16.27 -5.48 10.39
C GLY A 173 14.99 -5.15 11.16
N SER A 174 14.27 -4.09 10.78
CA SER A 174 13.00 -3.71 11.41
C SER A 174 11.85 -4.59 10.95
N THR A 175 10.98 -5.01 11.88
CA THR A 175 9.77 -5.79 11.58
C THR A 175 8.47 -4.99 11.84
N PRO A 176 7.39 -5.23 11.07
CA PRO A 176 7.28 -6.16 9.95
C PRO A 176 7.88 -5.57 8.65
N ALA A 177 8.62 -6.39 7.92
CA ALA A 177 9.10 -6.08 6.56
C ALA A 177 9.25 -7.40 5.76
N PRO A 178 8.79 -7.46 4.50
CA PRO A 178 8.03 -6.41 3.81
C PRO A 178 6.57 -6.33 4.33
N ALA A 179 6.01 -5.13 4.33
CA ALA A 179 4.58 -4.90 4.56
C ALA A 179 4.04 -4.02 3.42
N ILE A 180 2.82 -4.28 2.93
CA ILE A 180 2.24 -3.47 1.86
C ILE A 180 2.04 -2.05 2.38
N ALA A 181 2.55 -1.07 1.62
CA ALA A 181 2.43 0.34 1.97
C ALA A 181 0.96 0.75 2.02
N TYR A 182 0.62 1.62 2.96
CA TYR A 182 -0.77 2.05 3.16
C TYR A 182 -1.37 2.70 1.91
N PHE A 183 -0.60 3.60 1.27
CA PHE A 183 -1.03 4.29 0.06
C PHE A 183 -1.07 3.38 -1.16
N SER A 184 -0.45 2.19 -1.14
CA SER A 184 -0.39 1.34 -2.34
C SER A 184 -1.82 0.95 -2.74
N SER A 185 -2.24 1.36 -3.94
CA SER A 185 -3.57 1.10 -4.47
C SER A 185 -3.90 -0.39 -4.47
N ARG A 186 -5.16 -0.73 -4.15
CA ARG A 186 -5.63 -2.11 -4.01
C ARG A 186 -6.58 -2.48 -5.14
N GLY A 187 -6.54 -3.75 -5.54
CA GLY A 187 -7.61 -4.35 -6.35
C GLY A 187 -8.89 -4.59 -5.56
N PRO A 188 -9.91 -5.21 -6.18
CA PRO A 188 -9.97 -5.57 -7.61
C PRO A 188 -10.12 -4.33 -8.52
N SER A 189 -9.82 -4.43 -9.81
CA SER A 189 -10.12 -3.32 -10.74
C SER A 189 -11.63 -3.22 -11.00
N SER A 190 -12.18 -2.01 -11.05
CA SER A 190 -13.55 -1.76 -11.53
C SER A 190 -13.71 -1.97 -13.04
N ILE A 191 -12.63 -1.84 -13.81
CA ILE A 191 -12.62 -1.97 -15.28
C ILE A 191 -12.43 -3.44 -15.68
N SER A 192 -11.62 -4.18 -14.93
CA SER A 192 -11.36 -5.61 -15.20
C SER A 192 -11.37 -6.44 -13.91
N PRO A 193 -12.56 -6.72 -13.34
CA PRO A 193 -12.68 -7.38 -12.03
C PRO A 193 -12.22 -8.85 -12.03
N ASN A 194 -12.17 -9.48 -13.21
CA ASN A 194 -11.73 -10.87 -13.39
C ASN A 194 -10.19 -11.01 -13.47
N ILE A 195 -9.43 -9.91 -13.46
CA ILE A 195 -7.98 -9.92 -13.53
C ILE A 195 -7.42 -9.42 -12.20
N LEU A 196 -6.58 -10.25 -11.57
CA LEU A 196 -5.97 -9.88 -10.29
C LEU A 196 -5.01 -8.71 -10.54
N LYS A 197 -5.20 -7.62 -9.80
CA LYS A 197 -4.28 -6.50 -9.76
C LYS A 197 -4.14 -6.01 -8.31
N PRO A 198 -2.96 -5.49 -7.92
CA PRO A 198 -1.68 -5.55 -8.63
C PRO A 198 -1.11 -6.97 -8.71
N ASP A 199 -0.16 -7.21 -9.60
CA ASP A 199 0.35 -8.57 -9.91
C ASP A 199 1.42 -9.01 -8.91
N VAL A 200 2.28 -8.07 -8.55
CA VAL A 200 3.43 -8.29 -7.67
C VAL A 200 3.64 -7.07 -6.77
N THR A 201 4.45 -7.22 -5.73
CA THR A 201 4.92 -6.10 -4.91
C THR A 201 6.44 -6.03 -4.94
N ALA A 202 6.98 -4.81 -4.79
CA ALA A 202 8.39 -4.55 -4.65
C ALA A 202 8.63 -3.38 -3.67
N PRO A 203 9.88 -3.18 -3.21
CA PRO A 203 10.25 -2.04 -2.36
C PRO A 203 9.83 -0.70 -2.96
N GLY A 204 9.00 0.06 -2.25
CA GLY A 204 8.50 1.37 -2.70
C GLY A 204 8.40 2.42 -1.61
N VAL A 205 8.91 2.16 -0.41
CA VAL A 205 8.89 3.11 0.72
C VAL A 205 10.31 3.45 1.12
N ASN A 206 10.61 4.75 1.20
CA ASN A 206 11.90 5.33 1.56
C ASN A 206 13.04 4.77 0.70
N ILE A 207 12.85 4.77 -0.63
CA ILE A 207 13.86 4.30 -1.58
C ILE A 207 14.81 5.44 -1.90
N LEU A 208 16.12 5.19 -1.74
CA LEU A 208 17.16 6.15 -2.08
C LEU A 208 17.50 6.00 -3.57
N ALA A 209 17.40 7.07 -4.33
CA ALA A 209 17.75 7.09 -5.74
C ALA A 209 18.41 8.41 -6.14
N ALA A 210 18.98 8.44 -7.35
CA ALA A 210 19.57 9.64 -7.91
C ALA A 210 18.51 10.75 -8.05
N TRP A 211 18.91 11.99 -7.78
CA TRP A 211 18.05 13.16 -7.81
C TRP A 211 18.74 14.31 -8.56
N PRO A 212 18.01 15.07 -9.40
CA PRO A 212 18.60 16.21 -10.11
C PRO A 212 19.03 17.30 -9.11
N PRO A 213 20.31 17.74 -9.10
CA PRO A 213 20.79 18.74 -8.13
C PRO A 213 20.09 20.11 -8.23
N LYS A 214 19.46 20.40 -9.37
CA LYS A 214 18.72 21.64 -9.61
C LYS A 214 17.26 21.58 -9.14
N SER A 215 16.77 20.41 -8.76
CA SER A 215 15.42 20.22 -8.24
C SER A 215 15.48 20.02 -6.73
N SER A 216 14.62 20.73 -5.99
CA SER A 216 14.55 20.54 -4.54
C SER A 216 14.03 19.14 -4.20
N PRO A 217 14.46 18.52 -3.07
CA PRO A 217 14.01 17.18 -2.68
C PRO A 217 12.50 17.04 -2.55
N THR A 218 11.81 18.12 -2.15
CA THR A 218 10.34 18.14 -2.03
C THR A 218 9.62 18.67 -3.27
N MET A 219 10.34 19.10 -4.31
CA MET A 219 9.78 19.80 -5.48
C MET A 219 9.04 21.11 -5.15
N LEU A 220 9.02 21.55 -3.89
CA LEU A 220 8.43 22.82 -3.48
C LEU A 220 9.39 23.98 -3.83
N PRO A 221 8.89 25.08 -4.41
CA PRO A 221 9.73 26.26 -4.71
C PRO A 221 10.40 26.89 -3.48
N LEU A 222 9.82 26.64 -2.29
CA LEU A 222 10.31 27.11 -1.00
C LEU A 222 11.53 26.32 -0.52
N ASP A 223 11.62 25.04 -0.86
CA ASP A 223 12.75 24.19 -0.48
C ASP A 223 13.97 24.55 -1.34
N LYS A 224 15.01 25.08 -0.69
CA LYS A 224 16.26 25.51 -1.35
C LYS A 224 17.36 24.46 -1.24
N ARG A 225 17.09 23.29 -0.68
CA ARG A 225 18.08 22.21 -0.58
C ARG A 225 18.42 21.68 -1.97
N SER A 226 19.66 21.23 -2.13
CA SER A 226 20.17 20.57 -3.33
C SER A 226 20.87 19.28 -2.91
N THR A 227 20.59 18.20 -3.63
CA THR A 227 21.14 16.86 -3.36
C THR A 227 21.25 16.07 -4.66
N GLU A 228 22.22 15.16 -4.72
CA GLU A 228 22.37 14.18 -5.80
C GLU A 228 21.58 12.90 -5.53
N TRP A 229 21.10 12.72 -4.28
CA TRP A 229 20.37 11.54 -3.83
C TRP A 229 19.18 11.95 -2.98
N ASN A 230 18.02 11.35 -3.23
CA ASN A 230 16.81 11.65 -2.49
C ASN A 230 16.08 10.36 -2.06
N PHE A 231 15.44 10.41 -0.91
CA PHE A 231 14.51 9.37 -0.48
C PHE A 231 13.12 9.72 -0.99
N ASP A 232 12.52 8.79 -1.72
CA ASP A 232 11.15 8.95 -2.18
C ASP A 232 10.34 7.67 -1.94
N THR A 233 9.02 7.84 -1.95
CA THR A 233 8.05 6.81 -1.60
C THR A 233 6.88 6.85 -2.58
N GLY A 234 6.53 5.67 -3.09
CA GLY A 234 5.43 5.51 -4.03
C GLY A 234 5.51 4.19 -4.78
N THR A 235 4.40 3.81 -5.42
CA THR A 235 4.40 2.72 -6.39
C THR A 235 5.29 3.01 -7.61
N SER A 236 5.56 4.30 -7.86
CA SER A 236 6.58 4.77 -8.82
C SER A 236 8.00 4.31 -8.46
N MET A 237 8.31 4.09 -7.18
CA MET A 237 9.62 3.60 -6.73
C MET A 237 9.70 2.07 -6.76
N SER A 238 8.57 1.37 -6.57
CA SER A 238 8.52 -0.08 -6.70
C SER A 238 8.54 -0.56 -8.15
N CYS A 239 7.93 0.18 -9.07
CA CYS A 239 7.90 -0.12 -10.50
C CYS A 239 9.31 -0.41 -11.10
N PRO A 240 10.32 0.48 -10.98
CA PRO A 240 11.64 0.26 -11.60
C PRO A 240 12.40 -0.93 -11.02
N HIS A 241 12.15 -1.33 -9.77
CA HIS A 241 12.73 -2.57 -9.22
C HIS A 241 12.29 -3.79 -10.02
N VAL A 242 10.99 -3.89 -10.33
CA VAL A 242 10.44 -4.98 -11.15
C VAL A 242 10.88 -4.84 -12.60
N THR A 243 10.94 -3.63 -13.14
CA THR A 243 11.49 -3.38 -14.49
C THR A 243 12.91 -3.93 -14.62
N GLY A 244 13.79 -3.67 -13.65
CA GLY A 244 15.16 -4.19 -13.64
C GLY A 244 15.20 -5.72 -13.63
N ILE A 245 14.38 -6.37 -12.79
CA ILE A 245 14.26 -7.83 -12.74
C ILE A 245 13.76 -8.38 -14.07
N VAL A 246 12.70 -7.80 -14.64
CA VAL A 246 12.14 -8.21 -15.94
C VAL A 246 13.18 -8.07 -17.06
N ALA A 247 13.98 -7.00 -17.05
CA ALA A 247 15.04 -6.81 -18.03
C ALA A 247 16.12 -7.90 -17.94
N ILE A 248 16.59 -8.22 -16.72
CA ILE A 248 17.56 -9.29 -16.48
C ILE A 248 17.00 -10.65 -16.91
N LEU A 249 15.74 -10.95 -16.57
CA LEU A 249 15.09 -12.20 -16.97
C LEU A 249 14.89 -12.31 -18.48
N SER A 250 14.56 -11.21 -19.15
CA SER A 250 14.41 -11.17 -20.61
C SER A 250 15.73 -11.41 -21.34
N CYS A 251 16.86 -11.02 -20.75
CA CYS A 251 18.19 -11.37 -21.28
C CYS A 251 18.53 -12.86 -21.12
N ALA A 252 17.83 -13.58 -20.22
CA ALA A 252 18.09 -14.98 -19.89
C ALA A 252 17.08 -15.99 -20.51
N GLY A 253 15.97 -15.52 -21.10
CA GLY A 253 14.90 -16.40 -21.62
C GLY A 253 14.02 -15.76 -22.70
N GLY A 254 13.69 -16.56 -23.72
CA GLY A 254 13.01 -16.13 -24.94
C GLY A 254 11.52 -15.76 -24.79
N ALA A 255 10.99 -15.10 -25.82
CA ALA A 255 9.66 -14.51 -25.89
C ALA A 255 8.50 -15.52 -25.73
N ILE A 256 7.41 -15.07 -25.11
CA ILE A 256 6.18 -15.84 -24.88
C ILE A 256 5.08 -15.27 -25.80
N GLY A 257 4.46 -16.13 -26.61
CA GLY A 257 3.34 -15.81 -27.49
C GLY A 257 1.97 -16.00 -26.83
N ASP A 258 0.95 -15.35 -27.40
CA ASP A 258 -0.38 -15.15 -26.80
C ASP A 258 -1.42 -16.20 -27.28
N ALA A 259 -2.28 -16.64 -26.35
CA ALA A 259 -3.58 -17.31 -26.56
C ALA A 259 -4.33 -17.39 -25.20
N ASP A 260 -5.65 -17.23 -25.22
CA ASP A 260 -6.61 -17.32 -24.08
C ASP A 260 -6.03 -17.02 -22.70
N LEU A 261 -6.15 -15.77 -22.22
CA LEU A 261 -5.38 -15.18 -21.10
C LEU A 261 -4.94 -16.20 -20.03
N ASN A 262 -3.78 -16.81 -20.28
CA ASN A 262 -3.17 -17.82 -19.44
C ASN A 262 -2.41 -17.15 -18.29
N TYR A 263 -3.19 -16.49 -17.42
CA TYR A 263 -2.69 -15.59 -16.39
C TYR A 263 -2.12 -16.35 -15.17
N PRO A 264 -1.02 -15.88 -14.56
CA PRO A 264 -0.40 -16.51 -13.38
C PRO A 264 -1.18 -16.29 -12.06
N ALA A 265 -2.49 -16.05 -12.15
CA ALA A 265 -3.44 -16.00 -11.05
C ALA A 265 -4.84 -16.42 -11.54
N ILE A 266 -5.71 -16.81 -10.62
CA ILE A 266 -7.12 -17.08 -10.90
C ILE A 266 -7.97 -16.21 -9.97
N VAL A 267 -8.84 -15.39 -10.55
CA VAL A 267 -9.79 -14.55 -9.82
C VAL A 267 -11.21 -14.90 -10.22
N LEU A 268 -12.06 -15.11 -9.22
CA LEU A 268 -13.49 -15.35 -9.38
C LEU A 268 -14.23 -14.31 -8.54
N PRO A 269 -14.47 -13.09 -9.07
CA PRO A 269 -15.04 -11.98 -8.30
C PRO A 269 -16.53 -12.16 -7.98
N GLU A 270 -17.21 -13.07 -8.68
CA GLU A 270 -18.58 -13.49 -8.40
C GLU A 270 -18.74 -14.99 -8.57
N LEU A 271 -18.36 -15.76 -7.55
CA LEU A 271 -18.59 -17.20 -7.54
C LEU A 271 -19.99 -17.52 -7.02
N ARG A 272 -20.92 -17.74 -7.95
CA ARG A 272 -22.32 -18.14 -7.67
C ARG A 272 -22.55 -19.64 -7.82
N VAL A 273 -21.91 -20.23 -8.82
CA VAL A 273 -21.98 -21.65 -9.18
C VAL A 273 -20.56 -22.22 -9.33
N VAL A 274 -20.46 -23.52 -9.57
CA VAL A 274 -19.18 -24.17 -9.86
C VAL A 274 -18.58 -23.57 -11.14
N VAL A 275 -17.28 -23.24 -11.10
CA VAL A 275 -16.53 -22.71 -12.24
C VAL A 275 -15.28 -23.55 -12.46
N THR A 276 -14.99 -23.90 -13.71
CA THR A 276 -13.75 -24.56 -14.10
C THR A 276 -12.92 -23.64 -14.98
N VAL A 277 -11.64 -23.47 -14.61
CA VAL A 277 -10.68 -22.61 -15.29
C VAL A 277 -9.57 -23.47 -15.88
N LYS A 278 -9.28 -23.28 -17.17
CA LYS A 278 -8.17 -23.94 -17.87
C LYS A 278 -6.88 -23.11 -17.77
N ARG A 279 -5.74 -23.78 -17.62
CA ARG A 279 -4.40 -23.20 -17.67
C ARG A 279 -3.45 -24.08 -18.48
N THR A 280 -2.46 -23.45 -19.10
CA THR A 280 -1.40 -24.14 -19.86
C THR A 280 -0.05 -23.74 -19.27
N VAL A 281 0.79 -24.70 -18.96
CA VAL A 281 2.14 -24.45 -18.43
C VAL A 281 3.19 -25.00 -19.38
N THR A 282 4.33 -24.32 -19.45
CA THR A 282 5.49 -24.76 -20.23
C THR A 282 6.66 -24.98 -19.29
N ASN A 283 7.32 -26.14 -19.35
CA ASN A 283 8.57 -26.37 -18.64
C ASN A 283 9.69 -25.56 -19.31
N VAL A 284 10.27 -24.64 -18.55
CA VAL A 284 11.40 -23.79 -18.96
C VAL A 284 12.71 -24.16 -18.25
N GLY A 285 12.68 -25.23 -17.44
CA GLY A 285 13.85 -25.74 -16.72
C GLY A 285 14.81 -26.49 -17.64
N LEU A 286 16.06 -26.61 -17.19
CA LEU A 286 17.10 -27.39 -17.89
C LEU A 286 16.78 -28.88 -17.90
N GLN A 287 16.19 -29.38 -16.80
CA GLN A 287 15.68 -30.74 -16.68
C GLN A 287 14.36 -30.85 -17.46
N ARG A 288 14.41 -31.52 -18.61
CA ARG A 288 13.24 -31.67 -19.49
C ARG A 288 12.34 -32.82 -19.11
N GLU A 289 12.85 -33.80 -18.35
CA GLU A 289 12.10 -34.93 -17.80
C GLU A 289 11.84 -34.70 -16.32
N THR A 290 10.66 -34.19 -16.01
CA THR A 290 10.30 -33.78 -14.64
C THR A 290 8.81 -33.99 -14.41
N VAL A 291 8.43 -34.33 -13.18
CA VAL A 291 7.04 -34.43 -12.77
C VAL A 291 6.78 -33.44 -11.64
N TYR A 292 5.77 -32.61 -11.81
CA TYR A 292 5.30 -31.67 -10.81
C TYR A 292 4.00 -32.18 -10.19
N HIS A 293 3.89 -32.15 -8.87
CA HIS A 293 2.67 -32.50 -8.14
C HIS A 293 1.98 -31.24 -7.61
N ALA A 294 0.64 -31.21 -7.70
CA ALA A 294 -0.17 -30.10 -7.22
C ALA A 294 -0.42 -30.22 -5.70
N THR A 295 -0.32 -29.10 -5.00
CA THR A 295 -0.85 -28.90 -3.65
C THR A 295 -1.80 -27.70 -3.69
N VAL A 296 -2.94 -27.79 -3.03
CA VAL A 296 -4.00 -26.77 -3.08
C VAL A 296 -4.34 -26.30 -1.67
N ILE A 297 -4.39 -24.98 -1.49
CA ILE A 297 -5.01 -24.34 -0.33
C ILE A 297 -6.27 -23.65 -0.84
N SER A 298 -7.43 -24.16 -0.45
CA SER A 298 -8.72 -23.59 -0.87
C SER A 298 -8.98 -22.25 -0.15
N PRO A 299 -9.44 -21.20 -0.87
CA PRO A 299 -10.02 -20.02 -0.25
C PRO A 299 -11.13 -20.39 0.74
N GLN A 300 -11.26 -19.63 1.83
CA GLN A 300 -12.31 -19.93 2.81
C GLN A 300 -13.70 -19.90 2.18
N GLY A 301 -14.48 -20.97 2.36
CA GLY A 301 -15.82 -21.08 1.82
C GLY A 301 -15.91 -21.56 0.38
N THR A 302 -14.81 -22.11 -0.16
CA THR A 302 -14.82 -22.84 -1.43
C THR A 302 -14.15 -24.21 -1.26
N HIS A 303 -14.42 -25.09 -2.22
CA HIS A 303 -13.66 -26.30 -2.46
C HIS A 303 -12.95 -26.15 -3.81
N VAL A 304 -11.65 -26.42 -3.85
CA VAL A 304 -10.84 -26.30 -5.07
C VAL A 304 -10.22 -27.64 -5.42
N GLU A 305 -10.46 -28.09 -6.65
CA GLU A 305 -9.88 -29.30 -7.22
C GLU A 305 -9.01 -28.95 -8.44
N VAL A 306 -7.91 -29.68 -8.59
CA VAL A 306 -6.99 -29.55 -9.73
C VAL A 306 -6.88 -30.88 -10.45
N TRP A 307 -7.05 -30.86 -11.77
CA TRP A 307 -6.93 -32.05 -12.61
C TRP A 307 -6.07 -31.77 -13.86
N PRO A 308 -5.09 -32.62 -14.20
CA PRO A 308 -4.62 -33.77 -13.41
C PRO A 308 -3.87 -33.33 -12.13
N PRO A 309 -3.69 -34.20 -11.13
CA PRO A 309 -2.96 -33.85 -9.89
C PRO A 309 -1.43 -33.83 -10.06
N ALA A 310 -0.92 -34.33 -11.19
CA ALA A 310 0.49 -34.31 -11.54
C ALA A 310 0.67 -33.95 -13.03
N LEU A 311 1.71 -33.18 -13.33
CA LEU A 311 2.08 -32.79 -14.69
C LEU A 311 3.48 -33.35 -15.01
N ALA A 312 3.54 -34.24 -15.99
CA ALA A 312 4.78 -34.80 -16.49
C ALA A 312 5.24 -34.04 -17.73
N PHE A 313 6.49 -33.61 -17.72
CA PHE A 313 7.16 -32.99 -18.87
C PHE A 313 8.22 -33.91 -19.43
N SER A 314 8.42 -33.83 -20.74
CA SER A 314 9.47 -34.54 -21.46
C SER A 314 10.02 -33.66 -22.58
N PRO A 315 11.16 -34.03 -23.21
CA PRO A 315 11.67 -33.31 -24.39
C PRO A 315 10.67 -33.19 -25.54
N ARG A 316 9.69 -34.11 -25.64
CA ARG A 316 8.63 -34.10 -26.67
C ARG A 316 7.37 -33.36 -26.22
N CYS A 317 7.15 -33.26 -24.91
CA CYS A 317 5.98 -32.66 -24.29
C CYS A 317 6.44 -31.61 -23.27
N ALA A 318 6.86 -30.45 -23.77
CA ALA A 318 7.28 -29.32 -22.93
C ALA A 318 6.08 -28.52 -22.38
N ARG A 319 4.87 -28.73 -22.90
CA ARG A 319 3.64 -28.08 -22.46
C ARG A 319 2.67 -29.08 -21.86
N ALA A 320 1.98 -28.66 -20.80
CA ALA A 320 0.90 -29.42 -20.20
C ALA A 320 -0.27 -28.49 -19.86
N GLU A 321 -1.48 -29.04 -19.87
CA GLU A 321 -2.70 -28.32 -19.51
C GLU A 321 -3.26 -28.87 -18.21
N TYR A 322 -3.85 -28.00 -17.41
CA TYR A 322 -4.58 -28.39 -16.20
C TYR A 322 -5.83 -27.55 -16.03
N TYR A 323 -6.76 -28.09 -15.25
CA TYR A 323 -8.08 -27.55 -14.99
C TYR A 323 -8.23 -27.35 -13.49
N VAL A 324 -8.77 -26.20 -13.11
CA VAL A 324 -9.04 -25.82 -11.73
C VAL A 324 -10.53 -25.65 -11.58
N THR A 325 -11.17 -26.52 -10.82
CA THR A 325 -12.60 -26.45 -10.51
C THR A 325 -12.80 -25.85 -9.14
N VAL A 326 -13.57 -24.78 -9.05
CA VAL A 326 -13.87 -24.06 -7.81
C VAL A 326 -15.36 -24.14 -7.53
N THR A 327 -15.71 -24.71 -6.38
CA THR A 327 -17.08 -24.94 -5.94
C THR A 327 -17.38 -24.10 -4.71
N PRO A 328 -18.47 -23.31 -4.67
CA PRO A 328 -18.94 -22.67 -3.44
C PRO A 328 -19.23 -23.71 -2.35
N ALA A 329 -18.63 -23.55 -1.18
CA ALA A 329 -18.85 -24.40 -0.01
C ALA A 329 -19.60 -23.69 1.13
N LYS A 330 -19.93 -22.39 0.94
CA LYS A 330 -20.74 -21.59 1.86
C LYS A 330 -21.73 -20.73 1.11
N LEU A 331 -22.81 -20.34 1.79
CA LEU A 331 -23.67 -19.25 1.36
C LEU A 331 -23.04 -17.91 1.81
N SER A 332 -22.85 -16.97 0.89
CA SER A 332 -22.21 -15.68 1.20
C SER A 332 -22.70 -14.54 0.31
N ARG A 333 -22.65 -13.32 0.86
CA ARG A 333 -22.96 -12.04 0.17
C ARG A 333 -21.70 -11.31 -0.30
N GLY A 334 -20.56 -11.99 -0.40
CA GLY A 334 -19.40 -11.49 -1.12
C GLY A 334 -18.29 -10.85 -0.27
N ARG A 335 -17.53 -11.69 0.43
CA ARG A 335 -16.18 -11.37 0.93
C ARG A 335 -15.13 -12.03 0.04
N TYR A 336 -14.03 -11.33 -0.24
CA TYR A 336 -12.86 -11.92 -0.89
C TYR A 336 -12.09 -12.81 0.10
N ASP A 337 -11.83 -14.04 -0.32
CA ASP A 337 -11.02 -15.02 0.38
C ASP A 337 -9.88 -15.50 -0.54
N PHE A 338 -8.77 -15.93 0.07
CA PHE A 338 -7.51 -16.19 -0.62
C PHE A 338 -7.05 -17.64 -0.45
N GLY A 339 -6.47 -18.19 -1.51
CA GLY A 339 -5.89 -19.52 -1.54
C GLY A 339 -4.75 -19.59 -2.55
N GLU A 340 -4.27 -20.80 -2.83
CA GLU A 340 -3.18 -21.01 -3.79
C GLU A 340 -3.16 -22.42 -4.35
N ILE A 341 -2.57 -22.55 -5.53
CA ILE A 341 -2.14 -23.81 -6.12
C ILE A 341 -0.62 -23.74 -6.21
N VAL A 342 0.06 -24.78 -5.74
CA VAL A 342 1.52 -24.92 -5.82
C VAL A 342 1.85 -26.19 -6.57
N TRP A 343 2.58 -26.06 -7.67
CA TRP A 343 3.21 -27.17 -8.39
C TRP A 343 4.64 -27.34 -7.90
N SER A 344 5.04 -28.54 -7.50
CA SER A 344 6.42 -28.83 -7.08
C SER A 344 6.93 -30.18 -7.57
N ASP A 345 8.19 -30.20 -7.98
CA ASP A 345 8.99 -31.38 -8.30
C ASP A 345 9.96 -31.75 -7.16
N GLY A 346 9.80 -31.12 -5.98
CA GLY A 346 10.69 -31.23 -4.83
C GLY A 346 11.81 -30.17 -4.78
N TYR A 347 12.11 -29.50 -5.89
CA TYR A 347 13.16 -28.46 -5.98
C TYR A 347 12.58 -27.10 -6.36
N HIS A 348 11.75 -27.05 -7.39
CA HIS A 348 11.04 -25.88 -7.86
C HIS A 348 9.66 -25.81 -7.22
N ARG A 349 9.15 -24.58 -7.02
CA ARG A 349 7.79 -24.31 -6.54
C ARG A 349 7.16 -23.22 -7.40
N VAL A 350 6.17 -23.59 -8.21
CA VAL A 350 5.42 -22.67 -9.06
C VAL A 350 4.06 -22.41 -8.41
N ARG A 351 3.85 -21.19 -7.92
CA ARG A 351 2.66 -20.80 -7.16
C ARG A 351 1.71 -19.97 -8.01
N THR A 352 0.42 -20.30 -7.97
CA THR A 352 -0.68 -19.54 -8.59
C THR A 352 -1.65 -19.09 -7.49
N PRO A 353 -1.76 -17.77 -7.21
CA PRO A 353 -2.74 -17.25 -6.25
C PRO A 353 -4.18 -17.47 -6.73
N LEU A 354 -5.06 -17.82 -5.78
CA LEU A 354 -6.51 -17.90 -5.97
C LEU A 354 -7.19 -16.80 -5.16
N VAL A 355 -8.01 -15.98 -5.81
CA VAL A 355 -8.78 -14.91 -5.14
C VAL A 355 -10.25 -15.05 -5.52
N VAL A 356 -11.09 -15.37 -4.54
CA VAL A 356 -12.49 -15.72 -4.80
C VAL A 356 -13.42 -14.93 -3.91
N ARG A 357 -14.53 -14.45 -4.47
CA ARG A 357 -15.62 -13.82 -3.73
C ARG A 357 -16.92 -14.59 -4.01
N VAL A 358 -17.41 -15.29 -2.99
CA VAL A 358 -18.64 -16.09 -3.06
C VAL A 358 -19.86 -15.18 -2.90
N THR A 359 -20.77 -15.16 -3.90
CA THR A 359 -21.94 -14.27 -3.98
C THR A 359 -23.23 -15.03 -4.32
N ASN A 360 -23.39 -16.23 -3.77
CA ASN A 360 -24.51 -17.13 -4.04
C ASN A 360 -25.74 -16.92 -3.13
N LEU A 361 -25.77 -15.87 -2.32
CA LEU A 361 -26.98 -15.42 -1.63
C LEU A 361 -27.71 -14.33 -2.45
N PRO A 362 -29.05 -14.34 -2.51
CA PRO A 362 -29.82 -13.25 -3.11
C PRO A 362 -29.57 -11.93 -2.37
N ASP A 363 -29.52 -10.83 -3.12
CA ASP A 363 -29.54 -9.49 -2.53
C ASP A 363 -30.89 -9.31 -1.81
N ALA A 364 -30.84 -8.82 -0.57
CA ALA A 364 -32.05 -8.39 0.11
C ALA A 364 -32.55 -7.14 -0.62
N GLY A 365 -33.46 -7.31 -1.56
CA GLY A 365 -34.13 -6.19 -2.21
C GLY A 365 -34.69 -5.24 -1.14
N VAL A 366 -34.45 -3.94 -1.33
CA VAL A 366 -35.23 -2.89 -0.67
C VAL A 366 -36.68 -3.25 -0.93
N GLY A 367 -37.42 -3.58 0.13
CA GLY A 367 -38.80 -4.05 0.03
C GLY A 367 -39.60 -3.05 -0.78
N ALA A 368 -40.10 -3.49 -1.94
CA ALA A 368 -41.23 -2.84 -2.57
C ALA A 368 -42.35 -2.86 -1.52
N GLN A 369 -42.69 -1.69 -0.97
CA GLN A 369 -43.89 -1.55 -0.17
C GLN A 369 -45.06 -2.04 -1.02
N PRO A 370 -45.98 -2.85 -0.46
CA PRO A 370 -47.20 -3.18 -1.18
C PRO A 370 -47.95 -1.87 -1.46
N THR A 371 -48.19 -1.61 -2.74
CA THR A 371 -49.08 -0.54 -3.18
C THR A 371 -50.46 -0.80 -2.58
N ASN A 372 -50.83 0.01 -1.59
CA ASN A 372 -52.21 0.08 -1.13
C ASN A 372 -53.06 0.53 -2.32
N GLN A 373 -53.80 -0.40 -2.93
CA GLN A 373 -54.91 -0.07 -3.80
C GLN A 373 -55.97 0.65 -2.96
N HIS A 374 -56.03 1.96 -3.11
CA HIS A 374 -57.21 2.74 -2.76
C HIS A 374 -58.38 2.18 -3.57
N ARG A 375 -59.33 1.54 -2.89
CA ARG A 375 -60.68 1.34 -3.40
C ARG A 375 -61.38 2.70 -3.33
N ASP A 376 -61.53 3.35 -4.47
CA ASP A 376 -62.61 4.31 -4.66
C ASP A 376 -63.92 3.52 -4.79
N THR A 377 -64.74 3.57 -3.75
CA THR A 377 -66.17 3.28 -3.83
C THR A 377 -66.89 4.62 -3.82
N THR A 378 -67.29 5.09 -5.00
CA THR A 378 -68.33 6.10 -5.14
C THR A 378 -69.70 5.44 -5.02
N GLU A 379 -70.54 6.10 -4.23
CA GLU A 379 -71.93 5.82 -3.93
C GLU A 379 -72.81 5.82 -5.21
N TYR A 380 -73.76 4.89 -5.23
CA TYR A 380 -75.20 5.21 -5.18
C TYR A 380 -75.90 4.23 -4.26
#